data_AF-A0A8S2A2J1-F1
#
_entry.id   AF-A0A8S2A2J1-F1
#
_cell.length_a   1.000
_cell.length_b   1.000
_cell.length_c   1.000
_cell.angle_alpha   90.00
_cell.angle_beta   90.00
_cell.angle_gamma   90.00
#
_symmetry.space_group_name_H-M   'P 1'
#
loop_
_entity.id
_entity.type
_entity.pdbx_description
1 polymer ?
#
loop_
_entity_poly.entity_id
_entity_poly.type
_entity_poly.pdbx_seq_one_letter_code
_entity_poly.pdbx_strand_id
1 'polypeptide(L)'
;MVERKKYLLFLATPDSEFAKKTYGGYHNVFVSLLGDEGEQWDSFRVVDGEFPDEKDLEKYDGFVISGSSHDAFQDTDWILKLCDIIKKLDDMNKKVLGICFGHQLIARAKGGKVGRARKGPELCLGNITIVKEAATPENYFGEEVPANLRIIKCHQDEVLELPQNAKLLAYSSMYEVEMYSIEDNFLCIQGHPEYNRDILFDIIDRVLAGGHIKQDFAETSKATMEKNEADRKFWQKICKNFLKEGEQWDLFRVIDGEFPDDKDLDKYDGFVISGSLHDAFGDDDWIVKLCSLCQKLDDMKKKVLGICFGHQILSRIKGGKIGRASIGLDMGLRSITMVKDAVKPGGYFGSQIPKSLAIIKCHQDEVFELPESATLLAYSDKYKVEMCSYGNHFLGIQGHPEYNKEILFEIIDRVVNLKLMEQDLADKAKATMENAEPDRKQWQTLCKNFLKGRSEQV
;
A
#
# COMPACT_ATOMS: atom_id res chain seq x y z
N MET A 1 -13.83 19.66 1.61
CA MET A 1 -12.60 20.10 0.91
C MET A 1 -11.70 18.88 0.81
N VAL A 2 -11.33 18.46 -0.39
CA VAL A 2 -10.40 17.33 -0.57
C VAL A 2 -9.04 17.78 -0.06
N GLU A 3 -8.49 17.06 0.91
CA GLU A 3 -7.18 17.37 1.48
C GLU A 3 -6.10 17.20 0.40
N ARG A 4 -5.24 18.21 0.25
CA ARG A 4 -4.24 18.27 -0.81
C ARG A 4 -3.10 17.31 -0.46
N LYS A 5 -2.86 16.26 -1.26
CA LYS A 5 -1.71 15.37 -1.03
C LYS A 5 -0.39 16.14 -1.07
N LYS A 6 0.49 15.84 -0.13
CA LYS A 6 1.73 16.58 0.12
C LYS A 6 2.93 15.65 0.11
N TYR A 7 3.92 15.94 -0.71
CA TYR A 7 5.14 15.14 -0.86
C TYR A 7 6.39 15.95 -0.52
N LEU A 8 7.41 15.28 0.01
CA LEU A 8 8.67 15.91 0.37
C LEU A 8 9.86 15.30 -0.36
N LEU A 9 10.66 16.16 -0.97
CA LEU A 9 11.92 15.79 -1.62
C LEU A 9 13.13 16.27 -0.80
N PHE A 10 13.93 15.32 -0.32
CA PHE A 10 15.25 15.59 0.24
C PHE A 10 16.28 15.66 -0.88
N LEU A 11 16.69 16.88 -1.23
CA LEU A 11 17.69 17.17 -2.25
C LEU A 11 19.10 17.01 -1.67
N ALA A 12 19.72 15.86 -1.94
CA ALA A 12 21.08 15.53 -1.52
C ALA A 12 22.16 16.01 -2.52
N THR A 13 21.81 16.88 -3.48
CA THR A 13 22.74 17.46 -4.44
C THR A 13 22.47 18.95 -4.65
N PRO A 14 23.50 19.78 -4.86
CA PRO A 14 23.34 21.11 -5.43
C PRO A 14 22.77 21.04 -6.85
N ASP A 15 22.05 22.07 -7.27
CA ASP A 15 21.62 22.20 -8.66
C ASP A 15 22.80 22.60 -9.56
N SER A 16 22.99 21.87 -10.66
CA SER A 16 23.92 22.31 -11.71
C SER A 16 23.37 23.55 -12.42
N GLU A 17 24.25 24.37 -12.99
CA GLU A 17 23.83 25.53 -13.78
C GLU A 17 22.93 25.12 -14.97
N PHE A 18 23.19 23.97 -15.58
CA PHE A 18 22.33 23.39 -16.59
C PHE A 18 20.93 23.05 -16.04
N ALA A 19 20.85 22.36 -14.89
CA ALA A 19 19.58 22.00 -14.28
C ALA A 19 18.75 23.24 -13.90
N LYS A 20 19.39 24.27 -13.33
CA LYS A 20 18.74 25.56 -13.01
C LYS A 20 18.19 26.22 -14.27
N LYS A 21 19.01 26.33 -15.32
CA LYS A 21 18.64 27.04 -16.55
C LYS A 21 17.56 26.32 -17.36
N THR A 22 17.67 24.99 -17.48
CA THR A 22 16.81 24.20 -18.37
C THR A 22 15.53 23.76 -17.68
N TYR A 23 15.60 23.41 -16.40
CA TYR A 23 14.47 22.83 -15.66
C TYR A 23 14.03 23.67 -14.46
N GLY A 24 14.77 24.71 -14.08
CA GLY A 24 14.52 25.43 -12.82
C GLY A 24 15.05 24.69 -11.57
N GLY A 25 15.97 23.74 -11.76
CA GLY A 25 16.58 22.94 -10.69
C GLY A 25 16.07 21.49 -10.65
N TYR A 26 16.75 20.65 -9.87
CA TYR A 26 16.42 19.22 -9.72
C TYR A 26 15.06 19.00 -9.05
N HIS A 27 14.58 19.95 -8.23
CA HIS A 27 13.21 19.91 -7.71
C HIS A 27 12.20 19.69 -8.85
N ASN A 28 12.27 20.52 -9.89
CA ASN A 28 11.36 20.44 -11.03
C ASN A 28 11.58 19.19 -11.90
N VAL A 29 12.81 18.66 -11.94
CA VAL A 29 13.08 17.38 -12.62
C VAL A 29 12.31 16.24 -11.95
N PHE A 30 12.34 16.18 -10.61
CA PHE A 30 11.57 15.20 -9.84
C PHE A 30 10.05 15.45 -9.94
N VAL A 31 9.60 16.70 -9.80
CA VAL A 31 8.17 17.03 -9.91
C VAL A 31 7.63 16.73 -11.32
N SER A 32 8.43 16.93 -12.38
CA SER A 32 8.04 16.53 -13.73
C SER A 32 7.90 15.02 -13.89
N LEU A 33 8.68 14.22 -13.15
CA LEU A 33 8.56 12.77 -13.14
C LEU A 33 7.36 12.32 -12.29
N LEU A 34 7.21 12.89 -11.09
CA LEU A 34 6.37 12.29 -10.05
C LEU A 34 5.08 13.06 -9.79
N GLY A 35 5.03 14.37 -10.00
CA GLY A 35 3.90 15.21 -9.63
C GLY A 35 2.64 14.97 -10.45
N ASP A 36 1.48 15.16 -9.82
CA ASP A 36 0.17 15.26 -10.47
C ASP A 36 -0.50 16.61 -10.16
N GLU A 37 -1.49 16.96 -10.96
CA GLU A 37 -2.29 18.17 -10.72
C GLU A 37 -2.92 18.14 -9.33
N GLY A 38 -2.88 19.29 -8.66
CA GLY A 38 -3.42 19.44 -7.31
C GLY A 38 -2.49 18.98 -6.19
N GLU A 39 -1.36 18.31 -6.45
CA GLU A 39 -0.43 17.92 -5.37
C GLU A 39 0.48 19.07 -4.93
N GLN A 40 0.93 19.04 -3.68
CA GLN A 40 1.98 19.93 -3.19
C GLN A 40 3.30 19.16 -3.05
N TRP A 41 4.37 19.75 -3.58
CA TRP A 41 5.73 19.22 -3.49
C TRP A 41 6.62 20.26 -2.82
N ASP A 42 7.14 19.91 -1.65
CA ASP A 42 8.14 20.72 -0.96
C ASP A 42 9.52 20.06 -1.09
N SER A 43 10.60 20.82 -0.95
CA SER A 43 11.95 20.25 -0.93
C SER A 43 12.87 20.94 0.05
N PHE A 44 13.74 20.16 0.68
CA PHE A 44 14.82 20.65 1.54
C PHE A 44 16.17 20.21 0.97
N ARG A 45 17.12 21.14 0.91
CA ARG A 45 18.48 20.85 0.44
C ARG A 45 19.33 20.32 1.59
N VAL A 46 19.14 19.04 1.87
CA VAL A 46 19.81 18.34 2.98
C VAL A 46 21.33 18.35 2.89
N VAL A 47 21.88 18.40 1.67
CA VAL A 47 23.33 18.53 1.45
C VAL A 47 23.90 19.86 1.98
N ASP A 48 23.07 20.90 2.07
CA ASP A 48 23.44 22.21 2.63
C ASP A 48 23.04 22.33 4.12
N GLY A 49 22.61 21.23 4.75
CA GLY A 49 22.18 21.20 6.15
C GLY A 49 20.74 21.69 6.37
N GLU A 50 19.97 21.89 5.30
CA GLU A 50 18.56 22.28 5.39
C GLU A 50 17.67 21.04 5.57
N PHE A 51 16.87 21.01 6.64
CA PHE A 51 15.95 19.92 6.95
C PHE A 51 14.61 20.46 7.43
N PRO A 52 13.50 19.74 7.21
CA PRO A 52 12.23 20.05 7.86
C PRO A 52 12.35 19.92 9.38
N ASP A 53 11.44 20.59 10.10
CA ASP A 53 11.19 20.25 11.50
C ASP A 53 10.61 18.82 11.55
N GLU A 54 11.07 18.00 12.50
CA GLU A 54 10.70 16.59 12.57
C GLU A 54 9.19 16.41 12.79
N LYS A 55 8.56 17.32 13.53
CA LYS A 55 7.10 17.31 13.75
C LYS A 55 6.31 17.54 12.46
N ASP A 56 6.94 18.14 11.45
CA ASP A 56 6.29 18.43 10.18
C ASP A 56 6.34 17.23 9.22
N LEU A 57 7.11 16.18 9.52
CA LEU A 57 7.17 14.96 8.71
C LEU A 57 5.80 14.27 8.63
N GLU A 58 4.97 14.34 9.67
CA GLU A 58 3.64 13.70 9.66
C GLU A 58 2.73 14.27 8.58
N LYS A 59 2.93 15.54 8.20
CA LYS A 59 2.12 16.30 7.24
C LYS A 59 2.31 15.87 5.79
N TYR A 60 3.30 15.01 5.49
CA TYR A 60 3.59 14.55 4.14
C TYR A 60 3.13 13.10 3.95
N ASP A 61 2.55 12.80 2.80
CA ASP A 61 2.04 11.50 2.40
C ASP A 61 3.15 10.57 1.87
N GLY A 62 4.23 11.15 1.33
CA GLY A 62 5.36 10.39 0.81
C GLY A 62 6.63 11.22 0.67
N PHE A 63 7.76 10.53 0.62
CA PHE A 63 9.09 11.11 0.64
C PHE A 63 9.96 10.59 -0.50
N VAL A 64 10.86 11.44 -0.99
CA VAL A 64 11.86 11.07 -1.99
C VAL A 64 13.24 11.53 -1.51
N ILE A 65 14.25 10.68 -1.62
CA ILE A 65 15.66 11.02 -1.36
C ILE A 65 16.42 10.94 -2.68
N SER A 66 16.96 12.08 -3.14
CA SER A 66 17.63 12.18 -4.43
C SER A 66 19.01 11.51 -4.46
N GLY A 67 19.61 11.47 -5.66
CA GLY A 67 21.04 11.22 -5.82
C GLY A 67 21.92 12.32 -5.19
N SER A 68 23.21 12.04 -5.06
CA SER A 68 24.25 12.95 -4.57
C SER A 68 25.57 12.72 -5.29
N SER A 69 26.42 13.74 -5.35
CA SER A 69 27.84 13.58 -5.68
C SER A 69 28.69 13.08 -4.50
N HIS A 70 28.12 13.04 -3.29
CA HIS A 70 28.77 12.48 -2.10
C HIS A 70 28.57 10.97 -2.02
N ASP A 71 29.46 10.28 -1.31
CA ASP A 71 29.23 8.89 -0.97
C ASP A 71 28.24 8.74 0.19
N ALA A 72 27.53 7.61 0.24
CA ALA A 72 26.51 7.34 1.26
C ALA A 72 27.08 6.77 2.58
N PHE A 73 28.39 6.54 2.67
CA PHE A 73 29.04 5.86 3.81
C PHE A 73 29.91 6.76 4.68
N GLN A 74 30.18 8.00 4.28
CA GLN A 74 30.79 8.99 5.16
C GLN A 74 29.89 9.38 6.34
N ASP A 75 30.52 9.74 7.45
CA ASP A 75 29.87 10.18 8.70
C ASP A 75 29.83 11.71 8.79
N THR A 76 29.36 12.38 7.74
CA THR A 76 29.10 13.83 7.82
C THR A 76 27.77 14.07 8.54
N ASP A 77 27.66 15.21 9.24
CA ASP A 77 26.50 15.51 10.09
C ASP A 77 25.16 15.41 9.35
N TRP A 78 25.09 15.89 8.10
CA TRP A 78 23.85 15.85 7.32
C TRP A 78 23.49 14.42 6.86
N ILE A 79 24.49 13.57 6.57
CA ILE A 79 24.25 12.15 6.21
C ILE A 79 23.73 11.40 7.42
N LEU A 80 24.35 11.57 8.58
CA LEU A 80 23.90 10.94 9.83
C LEU A 80 22.49 11.41 10.21
N LYS A 81 22.21 12.71 10.10
CA LYS A 81 20.87 13.25 10.34
C LYS A 81 19.82 12.68 9.38
N LEU A 82 20.16 12.52 8.10
CA LEU A 82 19.26 11.93 7.11
C LEU A 82 19.02 10.43 7.38
N CYS A 83 20.03 9.67 7.85
CA CYS A 83 19.86 8.31 8.35
C CYS A 83 18.86 8.23 9.50
N ASP A 84 18.91 9.17 10.45
CA ASP A 84 17.97 9.19 11.58
C ASP A 84 16.55 9.57 11.14
N ILE A 85 16.40 10.46 10.17
CA ILE A 85 15.09 10.75 9.55
C ILE A 85 14.54 9.51 8.84
N ILE A 86 15.35 8.75 8.10
CA ILE A 86 14.91 7.50 7.45
C ILE A 86 14.31 6.52 8.46
N LYS A 87 14.94 6.36 9.64
CA LYS A 87 14.41 5.50 10.72
C LYS A 87 13.07 6.01 11.24
N LYS A 88 12.92 7.32 11.45
CA LYS A 88 11.65 7.92 11.88
C LYS A 88 10.53 7.73 10.86
N LEU A 89 10.84 7.89 9.58
CA LEU A 89 9.87 7.67 8.50
C LEU A 89 9.40 6.20 8.45
N ASP A 90 10.29 5.27 8.77
CA ASP A 90 9.94 3.86 8.93
C ASP A 90 9.00 3.61 10.11
N ASP A 91 9.32 4.15 11.29
CA ASP A 91 8.46 4.05 12.49
C ASP A 91 7.05 4.61 12.23
N MET A 92 6.95 5.63 11.38
CA MET A 92 5.70 6.25 10.94
C MET A 92 5.00 5.52 9.77
N ASN A 93 5.58 4.43 9.25
CA ASN A 93 5.12 3.70 8.06
C ASN A 93 4.91 4.60 6.83
N LYS A 94 5.79 5.57 6.62
CA LYS A 94 5.73 6.48 5.46
C LYS A 94 6.36 5.82 4.22
N LYS A 95 5.82 6.16 3.04
CA LYS A 95 6.40 5.75 1.75
C LYS A 95 7.65 6.58 1.46
N VAL A 96 8.78 5.93 1.22
CA VAL A 96 10.06 6.59 0.91
C VAL A 96 10.69 5.97 -0.34
N LEU A 97 10.89 6.81 -1.37
CA LEU A 97 11.60 6.45 -2.60
C LEU A 97 13.06 6.93 -2.52
N GLY A 98 14.02 6.01 -2.56
CA GLY A 98 15.45 6.33 -2.61
C GLY A 98 16.03 6.16 -4.00
N ILE A 99 16.70 7.19 -4.52
CA ILE A 99 17.33 7.19 -5.85
C ILE A 99 18.84 7.33 -5.72
N CYS A 100 19.61 6.41 -6.33
CA CYS A 100 21.09 6.39 -6.35
C CYS A 100 21.69 6.51 -4.94
N PHE A 101 22.21 7.68 -4.54
CA PHE A 101 22.62 7.95 -3.16
C PHE A 101 21.52 7.63 -2.14
N GLY A 102 20.28 8.01 -2.41
CA GLY A 102 19.14 7.69 -1.53
C GLY A 102 18.88 6.19 -1.39
N HIS A 103 19.05 5.42 -2.48
CA HIS A 103 19.00 3.95 -2.45
C HIS A 103 20.09 3.40 -1.51
N GLN A 104 21.33 3.88 -1.63
CA GLN A 104 22.44 3.42 -0.79
C GLN A 104 22.25 3.82 0.67
N LEU A 105 21.80 5.06 0.93
CA LEU A 105 21.62 5.57 2.27
C LEU A 105 20.52 4.82 3.03
N ILE A 106 19.42 4.47 2.36
CA ILE A 106 18.37 3.63 2.96
C ILE A 106 18.92 2.25 3.31
N ALA A 107 19.71 1.62 2.43
CA ALA A 107 20.35 0.33 2.74
C ALA A 107 21.20 0.45 3.99
N ARG A 108 22.06 1.48 4.07
CA ARG A 108 22.91 1.75 5.23
C ARG A 108 22.10 1.97 6.50
N ALA A 109 21.08 2.82 6.47
CA ALA A 109 20.23 3.14 7.62
C ALA A 109 19.49 1.90 8.16
N LYS A 110 19.21 0.94 7.29
CA LYS A 110 18.51 -0.32 7.60
C LYS A 110 19.45 -1.51 7.84
N GLY A 111 20.76 -1.25 7.98
CA GLY A 111 21.75 -2.26 8.38
C GLY A 111 22.41 -3.04 7.24
N GLY A 112 22.17 -2.64 5.98
CA GLY A 112 22.93 -3.11 4.82
C GLY A 112 24.32 -2.49 4.76
N LYS A 113 25.16 -3.01 3.86
CA LYS A 113 26.52 -2.48 3.60
C LYS A 113 26.57 -1.79 2.26
N VAL A 114 27.18 -0.61 2.22
CA VAL A 114 27.38 0.19 1.00
C VAL A 114 28.85 0.56 0.88
N GLY A 115 29.32 0.71 -0.36
CA GLY A 115 30.73 1.03 -0.62
C GLY A 115 31.01 1.25 -2.09
N ARG A 116 32.29 1.46 -2.42
CA ARG A 116 32.75 1.61 -3.80
C ARG A 116 32.43 0.37 -4.62
N ALA A 117 31.94 0.58 -5.84
CA ALA A 117 31.54 -0.47 -6.75
C ALA A 117 32.71 -1.40 -7.11
N ARG A 118 32.51 -2.71 -6.96
CA ARG A 118 33.53 -3.74 -7.25
C ARG A 118 33.95 -3.79 -8.71
N LYS A 119 33.04 -3.41 -9.63
CA LYS A 119 33.27 -3.44 -11.09
C LYS A 119 33.50 -2.06 -11.73
N GLY A 120 33.75 -1.03 -10.91
CA GLY A 120 33.99 0.34 -11.38
C GLY A 120 32.71 1.19 -11.51
N PRO A 121 32.81 2.41 -12.03
CA PRO A 121 31.67 3.33 -12.18
C PRO A 121 30.85 3.08 -13.46
N GLU A 122 29.56 3.42 -13.41
CA GLU A 122 28.69 3.50 -14.58
C GLU A 122 28.21 4.95 -14.79
N LEU A 123 28.32 5.42 -16.04
CA LEU A 123 27.81 6.71 -16.49
C LEU A 123 27.23 6.54 -17.90
N CYS A 124 26.07 5.90 -18.02
CA CYS A 124 25.53 5.50 -19.32
C CYS A 124 24.03 5.18 -19.25
N LEU A 125 23.44 4.84 -20.40
CA LEU A 125 22.18 4.09 -20.43
C LEU A 125 22.47 2.60 -20.27
N GLY A 126 21.98 1.99 -19.19
CA GLY A 126 22.15 0.57 -18.89
C GLY A 126 20.85 -0.21 -18.93
N ASN A 127 20.95 -1.53 -19.13
CA ASN A 127 19.84 -2.45 -18.94
C ASN A 127 19.89 -3.04 -17.54
N ILE A 128 18.73 -3.18 -16.92
CA ILE A 128 18.54 -3.94 -15.68
C ILE A 128 17.48 -5.02 -15.89
N THR A 129 17.64 -6.15 -15.21
CA THR A 129 16.76 -7.31 -15.28
C THR A 129 15.88 -7.35 -14.05
N ILE A 130 14.56 -7.38 -14.25
CA ILE A 130 13.59 -7.51 -13.17
C ILE A 130 13.54 -8.96 -12.69
N VAL A 131 13.53 -9.16 -11.37
CA VAL A 131 13.32 -10.48 -10.75
C VAL A 131 11.87 -10.88 -10.98
N LYS A 132 11.64 -11.98 -11.69
CA LYS A 132 10.31 -12.39 -12.16
C LYS A 132 9.30 -12.56 -11.02
N GLU A 133 9.73 -13.14 -9.91
CA GLU A 133 8.90 -13.40 -8.72
C GLU A 133 8.67 -12.13 -7.88
N ALA A 134 9.36 -11.03 -8.20
CA ALA A 134 9.20 -9.76 -7.53
C ALA A 134 8.14 -8.87 -8.18
N ALA A 135 7.95 -9.00 -9.50
CA ALA A 135 6.93 -8.28 -10.24
C ALA A 135 5.61 -9.06 -10.21
N THR A 136 4.61 -8.48 -9.56
CA THR A 136 3.25 -9.05 -9.55
C THR A 136 2.24 -7.98 -9.98
N PRO A 137 1.12 -8.36 -10.61
CA PRO A 137 0.09 -7.41 -11.02
C PRO A 137 -0.44 -6.52 -9.89
N GLU A 138 -0.40 -7.02 -8.64
CA GLU A 138 -0.99 -6.40 -7.45
C GLU A 138 -0.02 -5.47 -6.70
N ASN A 139 1.16 -5.22 -7.26
CA ASN A 139 2.14 -4.28 -6.71
C ASN A 139 2.48 -3.17 -7.72
N TYR A 140 3.39 -2.28 -7.33
CA TYR A 140 3.73 -1.08 -8.09
C TYR A 140 4.32 -1.33 -9.50
N PHE A 141 4.66 -2.56 -9.88
CA PHE A 141 5.00 -2.93 -11.26
C PHE A 141 3.75 -2.98 -12.18
N GLY A 142 2.59 -3.38 -11.64
CA GLY A 142 1.33 -3.58 -12.37
C GLY A 142 1.35 -4.79 -13.31
N GLU A 143 0.29 -4.93 -14.12
CA GLU A 143 0.04 -6.12 -14.96
C GLU A 143 1.14 -6.42 -16.00
N GLU A 144 1.75 -5.38 -16.56
CA GLU A 144 2.76 -5.51 -17.60
C GLU A 144 4.04 -4.77 -17.21
N VAL A 145 5.08 -5.53 -16.86
CA VAL A 145 6.46 -5.03 -16.75
C VAL A 145 7.39 -5.87 -17.64
N PRO A 146 8.19 -5.26 -18.52
CA PRO A 146 9.22 -5.96 -19.26
C PRO A 146 10.25 -6.62 -18.35
N ALA A 147 10.73 -7.80 -18.73
CA ALA A 147 11.80 -8.50 -17.99
C ALA A 147 13.10 -7.69 -17.92
N ASN A 148 13.32 -6.78 -18.87
CA ASN A 148 14.46 -5.87 -18.89
C ASN A 148 13.97 -4.44 -19.09
N LEU A 149 14.52 -3.51 -18.30
CA LEU A 149 14.24 -2.07 -18.41
C LEU A 149 15.55 -1.30 -18.58
N ARG A 150 15.50 -0.28 -19.43
CA ARG A 150 16.59 0.68 -19.63
C ARG A 150 16.47 1.84 -18.66
N ILE A 151 17.56 2.15 -17.98
CA ILE A 151 17.64 3.26 -17.03
C ILE A 151 18.99 3.97 -17.17
N ILE A 152 19.00 5.28 -16.95
CA ILE A 152 20.25 6.04 -16.91
C ILE A 152 20.95 5.73 -15.59
N LYS A 153 22.23 5.37 -15.67
CA LYS A 153 23.07 5.05 -14.52
C LYS A 153 24.18 6.09 -14.40
N CYS A 154 24.38 6.57 -13.17
CA CYS A 154 25.38 7.58 -12.84
C CYS A 154 25.84 7.35 -11.39
N HIS A 155 26.71 6.37 -11.19
CA HIS A 155 27.21 6.03 -9.86
C HIS A 155 28.58 5.34 -9.91
N GLN A 156 29.29 5.41 -8.78
CA GLN A 156 30.56 4.71 -8.55
C GLN A 156 30.55 3.89 -7.24
N ASP A 157 29.41 3.86 -6.58
CA ASP A 157 29.12 3.16 -5.34
C ASP A 157 27.99 2.16 -5.56
N GLU A 158 27.89 1.16 -4.69
CA GLU A 158 26.86 0.12 -4.74
C GLU A 158 26.45 -0.33 -3.33
N VAL A 159 25.27 -0.96 -3.25
CA VAL A 159 24.88 -1.76 -2.08
C VAL A 159 25.56 -3.12 -2.19
N LEU A 160 26.52 -3.36 -1.29
CA LEU A 160 27.35 -4.56 -1.22
C LEU A 160 26.60 -5.72 -0.54
N GLU A 161 25.76 -5.40 0.44
CA GLU A 161 24.92 -6.35 1.17
C GLU A 161 23.57 -5.70 1.47
N LEU A 162 22.49 -6.36 1.06
CA LEU A 162 21.13 -5.90 1.35
C LEU A 162 20.79 -6.01 2.85
N PRO A 163 19.94 -5.11 3.39
CA PRO A 163 19.32 -5.29 4.70
C PRO A 163 18.59 -6.63 4.82
N GLN A 164 18.50 -7.19 6.03
CA GLN A 164 17.90 -8.52 6.26
C GLN A 164 16.43 -8.64 5.78
N ASN A 165 15.66 -7.56 5.87
CA ASN A 165 14.25 -7.52 5.46
C ASN A 165 14.03 -6.99 4.03
N ALA A 166 15.10 -6.84 3.25
CA ALA A 166 14.99 -6.33 1.89
C ALA A 166 14.65 -7.46 0.89
N LYS A 167 13.78 -7.14 -0.07
CA LYS A 167 13.49 -7.97 -1.24
C LYS A 167 14.23 -7.41 -2.45
N LEU A 168 15.08 -8.22 -3.08
CA LEU A 168 15.71 -7.86 -4.36
C LEU A 168 14.65 -7.84 -5.46
N LEU A 169 14.65 -6.77 -6.27
CA LEU A 169 13.65 -6.54 -7.32
C LEU A 169 14.29 -6.47 -8.72
N ALA A 170 15.53 -5.98 -8.83
CA ALA A 170 16.26 -5.96 -10.09
C ALA A 170 17.77 -6.05 -9.88
N TYR A 171 18.46 -6.60 -10.88
CA TYR A 171 19.92 -6.75 -10.93
C TYR A 171 20.43 -6.50 -12.35
N SER A 172 21.74 -6.42 -12.53
CA SER A 172 22.39 -6.39 -13.84
C SER A 172 23.63 -7.27 -13.87
N SER A 173 24.28 -7.40 -15.03
CA SER A 173 25.56 -8.10 -15.13
C SER A 173 26.68 -7.40 -14.35
N MET A 174 26.53 -6.10 -14.08
CA MET A 174 27.52 -5.31 -13.36
C MET A 174 27.22 -5.27 -11.86
N TYR A 175 25.97 -5.04 -11.47
CA TYR A 175 25.57 -4.85 -10.06
C TYR A 175 24.50 -5.86 -9.65
N GLU A 176 24.72 -6.50 -8.50
CA GLU A 176 23.78 -7.48 -7.95
C GLU A 176 22.51 -6.83 -7.40
N VAL A 177 22.58 -5.54 -7.05
CA VAL A 177 21.49 -4.78 -6.44
C VAL A 177 21.25 -3.50 -7.25
N GLU A 178 20.34 -3.55 -8.22
CA GLU A 178 19.90 -2.37 -9.00
C GLU A 178 18.62 -1.77 -8.43
N MET A 179 17.77 -2.62 -7.84
CA MET A 179 16.51 -2.22 -7.25
C MET A 179 16.14 -3.18 -6.13
N TYR A 180 15.68 -2.64 -5.00
CA TYR A 180 15.16 -3.44 -3.89
C TYR A 180 14.02 -2.69 -3.17
N SER A 181 13.19 -3.42 -2.43
CA SER A 181 12.26 -2.83 -1.47
C SER A 181 12.55 -3.33 -0.06
N ILE A 182 12.12 -2.58 0.95
CA ILE A 182 12.05 -3.05 2.33
C ILE A 182 10.61 -2.91 2.74
N GLU A 183 9.97 -4.07 2.94
CA GLU A 183 8.54 -4.16 3.24
C GLU A 183 7.70 -3.36 2.22
N ASP A 184 6.63 -2.70 2.67
CA ASP A 184 5.82 -1.81 1.83
C ASP A 184 6.27 -0.34 1.94
N ASN A 185 7.27 -0.01 2.77
CA ASN A 185 7.60 1.38 3.14
C ASN A 185 8.69 2.00 2.26
N PHE A 186 9.64 1.19 1.74
CA PHE A 186 10.78 1.68 0.98
C PHE A 186 10.88 1.06 -0.40
N LEU A 187 11.11 1.90 -1.41
CA LEU A 187 11.51 1.49 -2.75
C LEU A 187 12.82 2.17 -3.10
N CYS A 188 13.82 1.41 -3.49
CA CYS A 188 15.17 1.90 -3.68
C CYS A 188 15.65 1.54 -5.09
N ILE A 189 16.04 2.53 -5.89
CA ILE A 189 16.47 2.37 -7.28
C ILE A 189 17.87 2.98 -7.43
N GLN A 190 18.83 2.20 -7.92
CA GLN A 190 20.22 2.64 -8.06
C GLN A 190 20.39 3.60 -9.25
N GLY A 191 19.70 3.34 -10.37
CA GLY A 191 19.66 4.24 -11.52
C GLY A 191 18.79 5.48 -11.30
N HIS A 192 18.75 6.34 -12.31
CA HIS A 192 18.07 7.64 -12.29
C HIS A 192 16.83 7.64 -13.20
N PRO A 193 15.64 7.27 -12.69
CA PRO A 193 14.39 7.34 -13.46
C PRO A 193 14.01 8.77 -13.86
N GLU A 194 14.49 9.76 -13.11
CA GLU A 194 14.24 11.19 -13.29
C GLU A 194 15.08 11.81 -14.42
N TYR A 195 16.23 11.23 -14.74
CA TYR A 195 17.11 11.74 -15.78
C TYR A 195 16.58 11.49 -17.20
N ASN A 196 17.03 12.36 -18.10
CA ASN A 196 16.85 12.25 -19.54
C ASN A 196 18.21 12.40 -20.24
N ARG A 197 18.19 12.33 -21.57
CA ARG A 197 19.40 12.42 -22.40
C ARG A 197 20.22 13.68 -22.11
N ASP A 198 19.56 14.83 -22.03
CA ASP A 198 20.25 16.10 -21.89
C ASP A 198 20.94 16.22 -20.53
N ILE A 199 20.30 15.73 -19.47
CA ILE A 199 20.90 15.67 -18.13
C ILE A 199 22.11 14.73 -18.12
N LEU A 200 22.00 13.53 -18.72
CA LEU A 200 23.15 12.62 -18.80
C LEU A 200 24.32 13.26 -19.56
N PHE A 201 24.05 13.91 -20.69
CA PHE A 201 25.08 14.53 -21.52
C PHE A 201 25.77 15.68 -20.79
N ASP A 202 25.01 16.54 -20.09
CA ASP A 202 25.56 17.58 -19.22
C ASP A 202 26.47 17.00 -18.13
N ILE A 203 26.04 15.92 -17.46
CA ILE A 203 26.85 15.25 -16.43
C ILE A 203 28.15 14.73 -17.05
N ILE A 204 28.07 14.03 -18.19
CA ILE A 204 29.26 13.51 -18.89
C ILE A 204 30.24 14.65 -19.21
N ASP A 205 29.76 15.75 -19.77
CA ASP A 205 30.62 16.88 -20.14
C ASP A 205 31.25 17.56 -18.94
N ARG A 206 30.52 17.74 -17.84
CA ARG A 206 31.07 18.31 -16.60
C ARG A 206 32.10 17.41 -15.95
N VAL A 207 31.84 16.10 -15.88
CA VAL A 207 32.74 15.12 -15.28
C VAL A 207 34.02 14.97 -16.12
N LEU A 208 33.91 15.02 -17.44
CA LEU A 208 35.04 15.06 -18.37
C LEU A 208 35.86 16.34 -18.21
N ALA A 209 35.21 17.51 -18.21
CA ALA A 209 35.89 18.80 -18.02
C ALA A 209 36.60 18.91 -16.66
N GLY A 210 36.06 18.25 -15.63
CA GLY A 210 36.69 18.11 -14.32
C GLY A 210 37.86 17.12 -14.26
N GLY A 211 38.14 16.38 -15.34
CA GLY A 211 39.23 15.41 -15.42
C GLY A 211 38.97 14.10 -14.67
N HIS A 212 37.71 13.81 -14.32
CA HIS A 212 37.34 12.59 -13.60
C HIS A 212 37.18 11.37 -14.51
N ILE A 213 36.93 11.60 -15.80
CA ILE A 213 36.85 10.56 -16.84
C ILE A 213 37.70 10.94 -18.04
N LYS A 214 38.04 9.95 -18.87
CA LYS A 214 38.76 10.15 -20.14
C LYS A 214 37.80 10.40 -21.29
N GLN A 215 38.31 11.02 -22.36
CA GLN A 215 37.56 11.30 -23.59
C GLN A 215 36.86 10.05 -24.15
N ASP A 216 37.60 8.95 -24.34
CA ASP A 216 37.05 7.70 -24.89
C ASP A 216 35.88 7.14 -24.04
N PHE A 217 35.96 7.30 -22.71
CA PHE A 217 34.89 6.88 -21.80
C PHE A 217 33.65 7.77 -21.95
N ALA A 218 33.84 9.09 -22.07
CA ALA A 218 32.75 10.03 -22.31
C ALA A 218 32.05 9.77 -23.66
N GLU A 219 32.82 9.49 -24.71
CA GLU A 219 32.28 9.15 -26.04
C GLU A 219 31.50 7.83 -26.01
N THR A 220 32.06 6.79 -25.38
CA THR A 220 31.36 5.49 -25.20
C THR A 220 30.08 5.66 -24.40
N SER A 221 30.10 6.49 -23.36
CA SER A 221 28.95 6.81 -22.50
C SER A 221 27.83 7.48 -23.30
N LYS A 222 28.16 8.50 -24.09
CA LYS A 222 27.19 9.20 -24.95
C LYS A 222 26.60 8.30 -26.04
N ALA A 223 27.42 7.42 -26.62
CA ALA A 223 26.99 6.47 -27.66
C ALA A 223 25.86 5.54 -27.19
N THR A 224 25.75 5.24 -25.89
CA THR A 224 24.68 4.39 -25.35
C THR A 224 23.27 4.97 -25.57
N MET A 225 23.14 6.30 -25.69
CA MET A 225 21.86 7.00 -25.92
C MET A 225 21.66 7.51 -27.35
N GLU A 226 22.55 7.21 -28.29
CA GLU A 226 22.38 7.67 -29.68
C GLU A 226 21.23 6.98 -30.41
N LYS A 227 20.99 5.70 -30.10
CA LYS A 227 19.97 4.85 -30.74
C LYS A 227 18.98 4.24 -29.75
N ASN A 228 19.10 4.57 -28.47
CA ASN A 228 18.28 4.01 -27.40
C ASN A 228 17.83 5.12 -26.46
N GLU A 229 16.72 4.89 -25.76
CA GLU A 229 16.22 5.78 -24.73
C GLU A 229 15.95 4.97 -23.45
N ALA A 230 15.91 5.68 -22.31
CA ALA A 230 15.46 5.10 -21.06
C ALA A 230 13.95 4.84 -21.11
N ASP A 231 13.49 3.79 -20.44
CA ASP A 231 12.09 3.41 -20.38
C ASP A 231 11.32 4.29 -19.36
N ARG A 232 11.43 5.62 -19.51
CA ARG A 232 11.01 6.63 -18.52
C ARG A 232 9.53 6.51 -18.14
N LYS A 233 8.66 6.11 -19.06
CA LYS A 233 7.23 5.92 -18.78
C LYS A 233 6.99 4.76 -17.81
N PHE A 234 7.72 3.66 -17.95
CA PHE A 234 7.63 2.52 -17.03
C PHE A 234 8.19 2.90 -15.66
N TRP A 235 9.34 3.58 -15.63
CA TRP A 235 9.91 4.07 -14.37
C TRP A 235 9.01 5.07 -13.65
N GLN A 236 8.42 6.00 -14.39
CA GLN A 236 7.42 6.93 -13.86
C GLN A 236 6.24 6.18 -13.23
N LYS A 237 5.67 5.20 -13.96
CA LYS A 237 4.58 4.36 -13.45
C LYS A 237 4.98 3.66 -12.15
N ILE A 238 6.12 2.99 -12.13
CA ILE A 238 6.62 2.27 -10.95
C ILE A 238 6.76 3.21 -9.74
N CYS A 239 7.44 4.35 -9.93
CA CYS A 239 7.68 5.30 -8.84
C CYS A 239 6.37 5.93 -8.34
N LYS A 240 5.46 6.30 -9.24
CA LYS A 240 4.16 6.89 -8.86
C LYS A 240 3.26 5.88 -8.19
N ASN A 241 3.17 4.66 -8.71
CA ASN A 241 2.40 3.59 -8.07
C ASN A 241 2.92 3.36 -6.66
N PHE A 242 4.22 3.19 -6.46
CA PHE A 242 4.77 3.01 -5.11
C PHE A 242 4.50 4.21 -4.17
N LEU A 243 4.78 5.43 -4.63
CA LEU A 243 4.75 6.63 -3.78
C LEU A 243 3.32 7.11 -3.50
N LYS A 244 2.38 6.82 -4.41
CA LYS A 244 1.03 7.37 -4.39
C LYS A 244 -0.07 6.35 -4.22
N GLU A 245 0.23 5.04 -4.24
CA GLU A 245 -0.72 3.98 -3.88
C GLU A 245 -1.24 4.22 -2.46
N GLY A 246 -2.38 4.89 -2.42
CA GLY A 246 -3.34 4.95 -1.35
C GLY A 246 -4.70 4.68 -1.97
N GLU A 247 -5.54 3.94 -1.25
CA GLU A 247 -6.89 3.59 -1.70
C GLU A 247 -7.73 4.88 -1.81
N GLN A 248 -8.38 5.11 -2.94
CA GLN A 248 -9.40 6.14 -3.07
C GLN A 248 -10.76 5.53 -2.69
N TRP A 249 -11.48 6.20 -1.79
CA TRP A 249 -12.78 5.75 -1.29
C TRP A 249 -13.85 6.77 -1.67
N ASP A 250 -14.89 6.31 -2.37
CA ASP A 250 -16.12 7.07 -2.52
C ASP A 250 -17.18 6.49 -1.57
N LEU A 251 -17.85 7.37 -0.83
CA LEU A 251 -18.91 6.99 0.11
C LEU A 251 -20.27 7.24 -0.53
N PHE A 252 -21.12 6.21 -0.51
CA PHE A 252 -22.52 6.31 -0.91
C PHE A 252 -23.40 5.99 0.30
N ARG A 253 -24.20 6.95 0.76
CA ARG A 253 -25.18 6.71 1.83
C ARG A 253 -26.42 6.05 1.26
N VAL A 254 -26.34 4.74 1.01
CA VAL A 254 -27.44 3.97 0.39
C VAL A 254 -28.75 4.04 1.16
N ILE A 255 -28.69 4.18 2.49
CA ILE A 255 -29.87 4.40 3.36
C ILE A 255 -30.62 5.70 3.03
N ASP A 256 -29.92 6.71 2.51
CA ASP A 256 -30.49 7.99 2.07
C ASP A 256 -30.85 7.99 0.57
N GLY A 257 -30.75 6.82 -0.09
CA GLY A 257 -31.03 6.68 -1.52
C GLY A 257 -29.87 7.05 -2.44
N GLU A 258 -28.69 7.35 -1.89
CA GLU A 258 -27.47 7.64 -2.66
C GLU A 258 -26.79 6.33 -3.09
N PHE A 259 -26.65 6.12 -4.40
CA PHE A 259 -26.02 4.94 -4.98
C PHE A 259 -25.04 5.37 -6.08
N PRO A 260 -23.99 4.58 -6.34
CA PRO A 260 -23.16 4.79 -7.51
C PRO A 260 -23.99 4.64 -8.80
N ASP A 261 -23.64 5.43 -9.82
CA ASP A 261 -24.18 5.25 -11.16
C ASP A 261 -23.68 3.93 -11.75
N ASP A 262 -24.58 3.16 -12.40
CA ASP A 262 -24.24 1.86 -13.00
C ASP A 262 -23.02 1.92 -13.95
N LYS A 263 -22.90 3.01 -14.73
CA LYS A 263 -21.80 3.24 -15.69
C LYS A 263 -20.43 3.42 -15.00
N ASP A 264 -20.44 3.76 -13.72
CA ASP A 264 -19.24 4.09 -12.95
C ASP A 264 -18.75 2.90 -12.11
N LEU A 265 -19.54 1.81 -12.01
CA LEU A 265 -19.16 0.62 -11.22
C LEU A 265 -17.83 0.00 -11.67
N ASP A 266 -17.51 0.08 -12.96
CA ASP A 266 -16.25 -0.44 -13.49
C ASP A 266 -15.01 0.31 -12.99
N LYS A 267 -15.17 1.57 -12.56
CA LYS A 267 -14.09 2.41 -12.04
C LYS A 267 -13.59 1.97 -10.67
N TYR A 268 -14.36 1.14 -9.95
CA TYR A 268 -14.00 0.66 -8.62
C TYR A 268 -13.37 -0.73 -8.70
N ASP A 269 -12.24 -0.90 -8.00
CA ASP A 269 -11.57 -2.20 -7.87
C ASP A 269 -12.27 -3.12 -6.86
N GLY A 270 -12.98 -2.53 -5.88
CA GLY A 270 -13.73 -3.27 -4.87
C GLY A 270 -14.74 -2.39 -4.12
N PHE A 271 -15.65 -3.05 -3.39
CA PHE A 271 -16.76 -2.44 -2.67
C PHE A 271 -16.82 -2.97 -1.23
N VAL A 272 -17.25 -2.12 -0.30
CA VAL A 272 -17.51 -2.50 1.09
C VAL A 272 -18.93 -2.11 1.47
N ILE A 273 -19.67 -3.06 2.04
CA ILE A 273 -21.02 -2.85 2.58
C ILE A 273 -20.93 -2.93 4.09
N SER A 274 -21.19 -1.82 4.76
CA SER A 274 -21.08 -1.69 6.22
C SER A 274 -22.21 -2.42 6.96
N GLY A 275 -22.11 -2.43 8.30
CA GLY A 275 -23.23 -2.74 9.18
C GLY A 275 -24.37 -1.72 9.07
N SER A 276 -25.54 -2.08 9.61
CA SER A 276 -26.73 -1.23 9.70
C SER A 276 -27.53 -1.57 10.96
N LEU A 277 -28.34 -0.62 11.43
CA LEU A 277 -29.36 -0.85 12.47
C LEU A 277 -30.64 -1.49 11.91
N HIS A 278 -30.80 -1.49 10.58
CA HIS A 278 -31.90 -2.13 9.88
C HIS A 278 -31.63 -3.63 9.72
N ASP A 279 -32.70 -4.42 9.65
CA ASP A 279 -32.57 -5.81 9.26
C ASP A 279 -32.29 -5.96 7.76
N ALA A 280 -31.57 -7.01 7.39
CA ALA A 280 -31.19 -7.27 5.99
C ALA A 280 -32.26 -8.04 5.19
N PHE A 281 -33.35 -8.47 5.83
CA PHE A 281 -34.41 -9.29 5.23
C PHE A 281 -35.69 -8.50 4.89
N GLY A 282 -35.81 -7.27 5.34
CA GLY A 282 -36.89 -6.35 4.99
C GLY A 282 -36.82 -5.88 3.54
N ASP A 283 -37.91 -5.26 3.10
CA ASP A 283 -38.13 -4.82 1.73
C ASP A 283 -38.18 -3.28 1.60
N ASP A 284 -37.48 -2.55 2.48
CA ASP A 284 -37.28 -1.11 2.30
C ASP A 284 -36.65 -0.86 0.91
N ASP A 285 -37.12 0.17 0.19
CA ASP A 285 -36.73 0.43 -1.21
C ASP A 285 -35.20 0.46 -1.41
N TRP A 286 -34.47 1.04 -0.46
CA TRP A 286 -33.02 1.12 -0.52
C TRP A 286 -32.34 -0.25 -0.31
N ILE A 287 -32.93 -1.14 0.49
CA ILE A 287 -32.43 -2.52 0.70
C ILE A 287 -32.63 -3.33 -0.58
N VAL A 288 -33.82 -3.25 -1.18
CA VAL A 288 -34.11 -3.92 -2.47
C VAL A 288 -33.17 -3.42 -3.57
N LYS A 289 -32.92 -2.10 -3.61
CA LYS A 289 -31.97 -1.49 -4.54
C LYS A 289 -30.53 -1.91 -4.26
N LEU A 290 -30.13 -2.03 -3.01
CA LEU A 290 -28.80 -2.53 -2.62
C LEU A 290 -28.62 -4.01 -3.02
N CYS A 291 -29.61 -4.87 -2.81
CA CYS A 291 -29.61 -6.25 -3.30
C CYS A 291 -29.42 -6.29 -4.83
N SER A 292 -30.12 -5.42 -5.55
CA SER A 292 -30.00 -5.31 -7.01
C SER A 292 -28.60 -4.85 -7.46
N LEU A 293 -28.01 -3.88 -6.76
CA LEU A 293 -26.62 -3.47 -6.99
C LEU A 293 -25.65 -4.62 -6.72
N CYS A 294 -25.79 -5.33 -5.60
CA CYS A 294 -24.94 -6.47 -5.26
C CYS A 294 -25.05 -7.58 -6.29
N GLN A 295 -26.23 -7.82 -6.86
CA GLN A 295 -26.39 -8.79 -7.95
C GLN A 295 -25.60 -8.38 -9.20
N LYS A 296 -25.61 -7.09 -9.58
CA LYS A 296 -24.77 -6.58 -10.68
C LYS A 296 -23.29 -6.77 -10.39
N LEU A 297 -22.85 -6.47 -9.16
CA LEU A 297 -21.46 -6.67 -8.75
C LEU A 297 -21.05 -8.15 -8.76
N ASP A 298 -21.97 -9.08 -8.49
CA ASP A 298 -21.75 -10.53 -8.62
C ASP A 298 -21.53 -10.92 -10.08
N ASP A 299 -22.37 -10.39 -10.99
CA ASP A 299 -22.28 -10.65 -12.43
C ASP A 299 -20.96 -10.12 -13.00
N MET A 300 -20.50 -8.96 -12.53
CA MET A 300 -19.22 -8.34 -12.87
C MET A 300 -18.01 -8.98 -12.17
N LYS A 301 -18.23 -9.90 -11.22
CA LYS A 301 -17.19 -10.50 -10.36
C LYS A 301 -16.32 -9.48 -9.62
N LYS A 302 -16.90 -8.33 -9.26
CA LYS A 302 -16.22 -7.30 -8.45
C LYS A 302 -16.00 -7.79 -7.03
N LYS A 303 -14.89 -7.37 -6.41
CA LYS A 303 -14.61 -7.68 -5.00
C LYS A 303 -15.63 -6.96 -4.10
N VAL A 304 -16.38 -7.68 -3.28
CA VAL A 304 -17.34 -7.10 -2.32
C VAL A 304 -17.16 -7.70 -0.93
N LEU A 305 -16.86 -6.83 0.03
CA LEU A 305 -16.75 -7.16 1.44
C LEU A 305 -18.02 -6.73 2.17
N GLY A 306 -18.76 -7.68 2.73
CA GLY A 306 -19.95 -7.41 3.55
C GLY A 306 -19.65 -7.56 5.04
N ILE A 307 -19.97 -6.53 5.84
CA ILE A 307 -19.78 -6.52 7.30
C ILE A 307 -21.15 -6.51 8.00
N CYS A 308 -21.39 -7.45 8.92
CA CYS A 308 -22.64 -7.58 9.67
C CYS A 308 -23.88 -7.59 8.76
N PHE A 309 -24.63 -6.49 8.67
CA PHE A 309 -25.71 -6.30 7.70
C PHE A 309 -25.26 -6.60 6.26
N GLY A 310 -24.09 -6.11 5.84
CA GLY A 310 -23.56 -6.37 4.50
C GLY A 310 -23.32 -7.85 4.23
N HIS A 311 -22.81 -8.60 5.23
CA HIS A 311 -22.65 -10.06 5.13
C HIS A 311 -24.00 -10.78 4.90
N GLN A 312 -25.06 -10.29 5.56
CA GLN A 312 -26.41 -10.82 5.41
C GLN A 312 -27.02 -10.48 4.05
N ILE A 313 -26.81 -9.27 3.52
CA ILE A 313 -27.23 -8.89 2.16
C ILE A 313 -26.57 -9.79 1.11
N LEU A 314 -25.25 -10.01 1.20
CA LEU A 314 -24.54 -10.92 0.30
C LEU A 314 -25.11 -12.34 0.38
N SER A 315 -25.41 -12.81 1.59
CA SER A 315 -26.01 -14.13 1.79
C SER A 315 -27.41 -14.23 1.18
N ARG A 316 -28.25 -13.20 1.38
CA ARG A 316 -29.63 -13.11 0.85
C ARG A 316 -29.65 -13.21 -0.67
N ILE A 317 -28.81 -12.45 -1.38
CA ILE A 317 -28.80 -12.47 -2.85
C ILE A 317 -28.27 -13.79 -3.42
N LYS A 318 -27.44 -14.52 -2.67
CA LYS A 318 -26.95 -15.85 -3.06
C LYS A 318 -27.89 -16.99 -2.68
N GLY A 319 -29.05 -16.69 -2.07
CA GLY A 319 -30.06 -17.67 -1.68
C GLY A 319 -29.85 -18.28 -0.29
N GLY A 320 -28.97 -17.72 0.53
CA GLY A 320 -28.85 -18.07 1.94
C GLY A 320 -30.05 -17.57 2.75
N LYS A 321 -30.29 -18.20 3.90
CA LYS A 321 -31.37 -17.79 4.82
C LYS A 321 -30.80 -16.95 5.96
N ILE A 322 -31.43 -15.79 6.14
CA ILE A 322 -31.08 -14.79 7.14
C ILE A 322 -32.29 -14.47 8.00
N GLY A 323 -32.08 -14.05 9.25
CA GLY A 323 -33.18 -13.72 10.15
C GLY A 323 -32.71 -13.30 11.53
N ARG A 324 -33.68 -12.98 12.41
CA ARG A 324 -33.42 -12.72 13.83
C ARG A 324 -32.80 -13.94 14.49
N ALA A 325 -31.69 -13.74 15.20
CA ALA A 325 -31.05 -14.80 15.95
C ALA A 325 -31.93 -15.26 17.13
N SER A 326 -32.01 -16.57 17.35
CA SER A 326 -32.83 -17.13 18.44
C SER A 326 -32.32 -16.76 19.83
N ILE A 327 -31.04 -16.40 19.93
CA ILE A 327 -30.36 -16.04 21.18
C ILE A 327 -30.42 -14.54 21.52
N GLY A 328 -31.03 -13.72 20.66
CA GLY A 328 -31.14 -12.28 20.86
C GLY A 328 -29.87 -11.49 20.53
N LEU A 329 -29.76 -10.30 21.11
CA LEU A 329 -28.67 -9.34 20.84
C LEU A 329 -27.32 -9.86 21.41
N ASP A 330 -26.30 -9.96 20.55
CA ASP A 330 -24.93 -10.31 20.95
C ASP A 330 -23.99 -9.12 20.76
N MET A 331 -23.47 -8.61 21.88
CA MET A 331 -22.54 -7.49 21.92
C MET A 331 -21.29 -7.81 22.74
N GLY A 332 -20.13 -7.39 22.24
CA GLY A 332 -18.83 -7.52 22.92
C GLY A 332 -17.79 -8.27 22.10
N LEU A 333 -16.62 -8.48 22.69
CA LEU A 333 -15.54 -9.26 22.11
C LEU A 333 -15.86 -10.75 22.13
N ARG A 334 -15.68 -11.42 20.99
CA ARG A 334 -15.91 -12.86 20.84
C ARG A 334 -14.74 -13.49 20.10
N SER A 335 -14.47 -14.75 20.40
CA SER A 335 -13.56 -15.57 19.60
C SER A 335 -14.37 -16.34 18.57
N ILE A 336 -13.93 -16.33 17.32
CA ILE A 336 -14.47 -17.17 16.25
C ILE A 336 -13.42 -18.21 15.86
N THR A 337 -13.86 -19.39 15.46
CA THR A 337 -13.01 -20.51 15.08
C THR A 337 -12.96 -20.64 13.56
N MET A 338 -11.75 -20.71 13.01
CA MET A 338 -11.54 -20.92 11.58
C MET A 338 -11.87 -22.37 11.21
N VAL A 339 -12.58 -22.56 10.09
CA VAL A 339 -12.79 -23.89 9.52
C VAL A 339 -11.45 -24.40 8.99
N LYS A 340 -11.04 -25.57 9.47
CA LYS A 340 -9.80 -26.20 9.06
C LYS A 340 -9.84 -26.50 7.55
N ASP A 341 -8.76 -26.20 6.85
CA ASP A 341 -8.56 -26.47 5.41
C ASP A 341 -9.53 -25.72 4.47
N ALA A 342 -10.37 -24.80 4.99
CA ALA A 342 -11.27 -23.97 4.17
C ALA A 342 -10.56 -22.83 3.44
N VAL A 343 -9.31 -22.52 3.83
CA VAL A 343 -8.48 -21.50 3.18
C VAL A 343 -7.07 -22.04 3.07
N LYS A 344 -6.40 -21.77 1.94
CA LYS A 344 -5.00 -22.15 1.73
C LYS A 344 -4.05 -21.06 2.26
N PRO A 345 -2.86 -21.44 2.77
CA PRO A 345 -1.79 -20.49 3.04
C PRO A 345 -1.48 -19.67 1.78
N GLY A 346 -1.37 -18.35 1.92
CA GLY A 346 -1.24 -17.40 0.81
C GLY A 346 -2.57 -16.76 0.36
N GLY A 347 -3.72 -17.27 0.82
CA GLY A 347 -5.04 -16.67 0.60
C GLY A 347 -5.30 -15.46 1.52
N TYR A 348 -6.56 -15.28 1.97
CA TYR A 348 -6.96 -14.11 2.77
C TYR A 348 -6.09 -13.86 4.01
N PHE A 349 -5.62 -14.92 4.66
CA PHE A 349 -4.88 -14.86 5.93
C PHE A 349 -3.36 -14.78 5.79
N GLY A 350 -2.83 -14.64 4.56
CA GLY A 350 -1.39 -14.68 4.33
C GLY A 350 -0.78 -16.05 4.63
N SER A 351 0.48 -16.09 5.08
CA SER A 351 1.22 -17.35 5.27
C SER A 351 0.82 -18.15 6.51
N GLN A 352 0.15 -17.52 7.49
CA GLN A 352 -0.27 -18.16 8.73
C GLN A 352 -1.76 -17.97 8.97
N ILE A 353 -2.54 -19.05 8.84
CA ILE A 353 -3.97 -19.04 9.16
C ILE A 353 -4.11 -19.27 10.68
N PRO A 354 -4.66 -18.30 11.43
CA PRO A 354 -4.88 -18.47 12.86
C PRO A 354 -5.98 -19.51 13.09
N LYS A 355 -5.89 -20.27 14.19
CA LYS A 355 -6.95 -21.22 14.57
C LYS A 355 -8.25 -20.52 14.97
N SER A 356 -8.12 -19.34 15.56
CA SER A 356 -9.22 -18.51 16.03
C SER A 356 -8.84 -17.03 15.95
N LEU A 357 -9.83 -16.17 15.84
CA LEU A 357 -9.66 -14.72 15.84
C LEU A 357 -10.64 -14.05 16.81
N ALA A 358 -10.14 -13.09 17.58
CA ALA A 358 -10.95 -12.20 18.40
C ALA A 358 -11.54 -11.07 17.54
N ILE A 359 -12.86 -10.87 17.62
CA ILE A 359 -13.59 -9.85 16.87
C ILE A 359 -14.71 -9.26 17.73
N ILE A 360 -14.98 -7.96 17.56
CA ILE A 360 -16.11 -7.30 18.20
C ILE A 360 -17.38 -7.69 17.46
N LYS A 361 -18.42 -8.08 18.19
CA LYS A 361 -19.76 -8.30 17.65
C LYS A 361 -20.74 -7.29 18.17
N CYS A 362 -21.68 -6.92 17.31
CA CYS A 362 -22.81 -6.06 17.63
C CYS A 362 -23.95 -6.36 16.66
N HIS A 363 -24.68 -7.44 16.90
CA HIS A 363 -25.77 -7.84 16.01
C HIS A 363 -26.88 -8.58 16.75
N GLN A 364 -28.06 -8.61 16.13
CA GLN A 364 -29.23 -9.37 16.58
C GLN A 364 -29.72 -10.36 15.50
N ASP A 365 -29.14 -10.27 14.31
CA ASP A 365 -29.52 -11.05 13.13
C ASP A 365 -28.37 -11.96 12.74
N GLU A 366 -28.67 -13.05 12.05
CA GLU A 366 -27.67 -14.02 11.62
C GLU A 366 -27.99 -14.60 10.24
N VAL A 367 -26.96 -15.13 9.60
CA VAL A 367 -27.09 -16.07 8.49
C VAL A 367 -27.13 -17.47 9.10
N PHE A 368 -28.29 -18.12 9.09
CA PHE A 368 -28.47 -19.44 9.72
C PHE A 368 -28.40 -20.60 8.73
N GLU A 369 -28.46 -20.34 7.42
CA GLU A 369 -28.28 -21.33 6.36
C GLU A 369 -27.54 -20.71 5.17
N LEU A 370 -26.40 -21.31 4.81
CA LEU A 370 -25.66 -20.95 3.60
C LEU A 370 -26.19 -21.73 2.38
N PRO A 371 -26.21 -21.14 1.18
CA PRO A 371 -26.48 -21.88 -0.04
C PRO A 371 -25.29 -22.80 -0.40
N GLU A 372 -25.52 -23.84 -1.19
CA GLU A 372 -24.48 -24.83 -1.57
C GLU A 372 -23.25 -24.20 -2.24
N SER A 373 -23.42 -23.08 -2.94
CA SER A 373 -22.33 -22.36 -3.61
C SER A 373 -21.40 -21.59 -2.67
N ALA A 374 -21.71 -21.54 -1.37
CA ALA A 374 -20.93 -20.79 -0.39
C ALA A 374 -19.88 -21.66 0.30
N THR A 375 -18.76 -21.05 0.65
CA THR A 375 -17.74 -21.66 1.50
C THR A 375 -17.85 -21.09 2.91
N LEU A 376 -18.06 -21.95 3.91
CA LEU A 376 -17.98 -21.56 5.31
C LEU A 376 -16.52 -21.41 5.73
N LEU A 377 -16.15 -20.24 6.27
CA LEU A 377 -14.77 -19.90 6.62
C LEU A 377 -14.56 -19.85 8.13
N ALA A 378 -15.54 -19.39 8.90
CA ALA A 378 -15.46 -19.38 10.36
C ALA A 378 -16.84 -19.57 11.01
N TYR A 379 -16.84 -20.12 12.22
CA TYR A 379 -18.01 -20.38 13.05
C TYR A 379 -17.73 -20.06 14.52
N SER A 380 -18.76 -20.06 15.37
CA SER A 380 -18.62 -20.04 16.82
C SER A 380 -19.59 -21.02 17.47
N ASP A 381 -19.49 -21.19 18.79
CA ASP A 381 -20.44 -22.02 19.54
C ASP A 381 -21.88 -21.48 19.48
N LYS A 382 -22.03 -20.18 19.22
CA LYS A 382 -23.34 -19.49 19.17
C LYS A 382 -23.91 -19.40 17.75
N TYR A 383 -23.06 -19.16 16.75
CA TYR A 383 -23.51 -18.93 15.38
C TYR A 383 -22.78 -19.84 14.40
N LYS A 384 -23.56 -20.45 13.51
CA LYS A 384 -23.05 -21.39 12.49
C LYS A 384 -22.19 -20.70 11.43
N VAL A 385 -22.47 -19.42 11.18
CA VAL A 385 -21.83 -18.64 10.12
C VAL A 385 -21.31 -17.34 10.72
N GLU A 386 -20.00 -17.27 10.93
CA GLU A 386 -19.31 -16.03 11.34
C GLU A 386 -18.59 -15.37 10.16
N MET A 387 -18.16 -16.18 9.20
CA MET A 387 -17.47 -15.75 8.01
C MET A 387 -17.74 -16.74 6.89
N CYS A 388 -18.05 -16.24 5.70
CA CYS A 388 -18.27 -17.07 4.51
C CYS A 388 -17.79 -16.34 3.25
N SER A 389 -17.57 -17.09 2.17
CA SER A 389 -17.29 -16.54 0.84
C SER A 389 -18.20 -17.15 -0.22
N TYR A 390 -18.41 -16.41 -1.31
CA TYR A 390 -19.12 -16.87 -2.50
C TYR A 390 -18.21 -16.68 -3.70
N GLY A 391 -17.64 -17.78 -4.18
CA GLY A 391 -16.52 -17.70 -5.14
C GLY A 391 -15.31 -16.98 -4.54
N ASN A 392 -14.55 -16.30 -5.40
CA ASN A 392 -13.36 -15.55 -5.01
C ASN A 392 -13.63 -14.04 -4.88
N HIS A 393 -14.86 -13.59 -5.08
CA HIS A 393 -15.16 -12.16 -5.24
C HIS A 393 -16.08 -11.61 -4.14
N PHE A 394 -16.85 -12.43 -3.41
CA PHE A 394 -17.61 -11.99 -2.24
C PHE A 394 -17.07 -12.60 -0.95
N LEU A 395 -16.91 -11.76 0.06
CA LEU A 395 -16.54 -12.15 1.41
C LEU A 395 -17.48 -11.48 2.42
N GLY A 396 -18.04 -12.27 3.33
CA GLY A 396 -18.91 -11.75 4.38
C GLY A 396 -18.34 -12.08 5.76
N ILE A 397 -18.35 -11.09 6.67
CA ILE A 397 -17.93 -11.21 8.06
C ILE A 397 -19.07 -10.70 8.95
N GLN A 398 -19.51 -11.51 9.90
CA GLN A 398 -20.63 -11.17 10.79
C GLN A 398 -20.23 -10.16 11.87
N GLY A 399 -19.01 -10.27 12.40
CA GLY A 399 -18.46 -9.30 13.35
C GLY A 399 -17.96 -8.01 12.68
N HIS A 400 -17.47 -7.09 13.50
CA HIS A 400 -16.99 -5.77 13.12
C HIS A 400 -15.45 -5.69 13.25
N PRO A 401 -14.67 -6.06 12.22
CA PRO A 401 -13.22 -5.90 12.23
C PRO A 401 -12.77 -4.43 12.30
N GLU A 402 -13.66 -3.50 11.97
CA GLU A 402 -13.44 -2.05 11.95
C GLU A 402 -13.65 -1.37 13.30
N TYR A 403 -14.27 -2.04 14.28
CA TYR A 403 -14.52 -1.47 15.60
C TYR A 403 -13.30 -1.58 16.53
N ASN A 404 -13.20 -0.62 17.45
CA ASN A 404 -12.31 -0.64 18.61
C ASN A 404 -13.15 -0.57 19.90
N LYS A 405 -12.46 -0.55 21.05
CA LYS A 405 -13.08 -0.48 22.37
C LYS A 405 -13.97 0.75 22.52
N GLU A 406 -13.51 1.91 22.07
CA GLU A 406 -14.22 3.17 22.19
C GLU A 406 -15.55 3.13 21.43
N ILE A 407 -15.52 2.69 20.17
CA ILE A 407 -16.71 2.56 19.32
C ILE A 407 -17.71 1.58 19.94
N LEU A 408 -17.24 0.41 20.39
CA LEU A 408 -18.12 -0.58 21.02
C LEU A 408 -18.79 0.01 22.27
N PHE A 409 -18.05 0.72 23.12
CA PHE A 409 -18.60 1.29 24.36
C PHE A 409 -19.64 2.37 24.05
N GLU A 410 -19.39 3.23 23.07
CA GLU A 410 -20.35 4.24 22.62
C GLU A 410 -21.63 3.60 22.07
N ILE A 411 -21.51 2.54 21.27
CA ILE A 411 -22.67 1.81 20.75
C ILE A 411 -23.45 1.15 21.90
N ILE A 412 -22.78 0.51 22.85
CA ILE A 412 -23.43 -0.08 24.04
C ILE A 412 -24.23 1.00 24.78
N ASP A 413 -23.63 2.14 25.08
CA ASP A 413 -24.29 3.23 25.80
C ASP A 413 -25.50 3.78 25.02
N ARG A 414 -25.37 3.90 23.70
CA ARG A 414 -26.48 4.31 22.84
C ARG A 414 -27.63 3.30 22.86
N VAL A 415 -27.35 2.01 22.76
CA VAL A 415 -28.36 0.94 22.75
C VAL A 415 -29.09 0.86 24.11
N VAL A 416 -28.37 1.03 25.22
CA VAL A 416 -28.95 1.13 26.57
C VAL A 416 -29.85 2.36 26.69
N ASN A 417 -29.39 3.53 26.24
CA ASN A 417 -30.16 4.78 26.27
C ASN A 417 -31.46 4.69 25.45
N LEU A 418 -31.43 3.94 24.35
CA LEU A 418 -32.61 3.65 23.53
C LEU A 418 -33.52 2.56 24.13
N LYS A 419 -33.18 2.00 25.30
CA LYS A 419 -33.88 0.90 25.98
C LYS A 419 -34.00 -0.37 25.13
N LEU A 420 -33.01 -0.59 24.26
CA LEU A 420 -32.91 -1.78 23.42
C LEU A 420 -32.04 -2.88 24.07
N MET A 421 -31.38 -2.56 25.19
CA MET A 421 -30.54 -3.46 25.98
C MET A 421 -30.68 -3.16 27.47
N GLU A 422 -30.70 -4.20 28.30
CA GLU A 422 -30.64 -4.08 29.76
C GLU A 422 -29.23 -3.78 30.24
N GLN A 423 -29.10 -3.02 31.34
CA GLN A 423 -27.81 -2.61 31.89
C GLN A 423 -26.87 -3.79 32.21
N ASP A 424 -27.41 -4.91 32.70
CA ASP A 424 -26.61 -6.11 33.02
C ASP A 424 -25.94 -6.71 31.77
N LEU A 425 -26.64 -6.69 30.62
CA LEU A 425 -26.07 -7.16 29.35
C LEU A 425 -24.99 -6.19 28.83
N ALA A 426 -25.20 -4.88 29.04
CA ALA A 426 -24.23 -3.85 28.69
C ALA A 426 -22.93 -4.00 29.49
N ASP A 427 -23.04 -4.21 30.80
CA ASP A 427 -21.89 -4.40 31.70
C ASP A 427 -21.12 -5.66 31.32
N LYS A 428 -21.81 -6.77 31.02
CA LYS A 428 -21.19 -8.01 30.50
C LYS A 428 -20.49 -7.80 29.17
N ALA A 429 -21.09 -7.04 28.25
CA ALA A 429 -20.48 -6.74 26.95
C ALA A 429 -19.21 -5.90 27.11
N LYS A 430 -19.23 -4.86 27.96
CA LYS A 430 -18.05 -4.03 28.24
C LYS A 430 -16.93 -4.82 28.92
N ALA A 431 -17.28 -5.71 29.87
CA ALA A 431 -16.32 -6.56 30.57
C ALA A 431 -15.48 -7.44 29.63
N THR A 432 -16.02 -7.83 28.47
CA THR A 432 -15.26 -8.62 27.47
C THR A 432 -14.06 -7.89 26.85
N MET A 433 -14.00 -6.56 26.98
CA MET A 433 -12.94 -5.68 26.48
C MET A 433 -12.02 -5.13 27.59
N GLU A 434 -12.17 -5.60 28.84
CA GLU A 434 -11.31 -5.14 29.94
C GLU A 434 -9.91 -5.74 29.87
N ASN A 435 -9.83 -7.03 29.53
CA ASN A 435 -8.59 -7.82 29.58
C ASN A 435 -8.19 -8.41 28.22
N ALA A 436 -8.85 -7.99 27.14
CA ALA A 436 -8.60 -8.49 25.79
C ALA A 436 -8.93 -7.43 24.74
N GLU A 437 -8.31 -7.55 23.58
CA GLU A 437 -8.49 -6.67 22.41
C GLU A 437 -8.78 -7.53 21.17
N PRO A 438 -9.50 -7.00 20.16
CA PRO A 438 -9.67 -7.68 18.88
C PRO A 438 -8.34 -7.83 18.13
N ASP A 439 -8.25 -8.87 17.31
CA ASP A 439 -7.08 -9.18 16.47
C ASP A 439 -6.99 -8.24 15.25
N ARG A 440 -6.93 -6.92 15.50
CA ARG A 440 -7.09 -5.86 14.48
C ARG A 440 -6.11 -5.99 13.33
N LYS A 441 -4.85 -6.32 13.60
CA LYS A 441 -3.81 -6.43 12.57
C LYS A 441 -4.13 -7.58 11.59
N GLN A 442 -4.56 -8.72 12.11
CA GLN A 442 -4.93 -9.89 11.33
C GLN A 442 -6.17 -9.60 10.49
N TRP A 443 -7.19 -8.99 11.10
CA TRP A 443 -8.40 -8.57 10.38
C TRP A 443 -8.13 -7.53 9.30
N GLN A 444 -7.29 -6.53 9.57
CA GLN A 444 -6.91 -5.51 8.60
C GLN A 444 -6.17 -6.14 7.41
N THR A 445 -5.21 -7.03 7.69
CA THR A 445 -4.46 -7.76 6.66
C THR A 445 -5.41 -8.58 5.79
N LEU A 446 -6.34 -9.29 6.41
CA LEU A 446 -7.33 -10.13 5.75
C LEU A 446 -8.22 -9.32 4.80
N CYS A 447 -8.87 -8.27 5.31
CA CYS A 447 -9.78 -7.45 4.53
C CYS A 447 -9.05 -6.76 3.35
N LYS A 448 -7.84 -6.25 3.59
CA LYS A 448 -7.02 -5.63 2.54
C LYS A 448 -6.57 -6.64 1.48
N ASN A 449 -6.13 -7.83 1.87
CA ASN A 449 -5.71 -8.87 0.93
C ASN A 449 -6.88 -9.31 0.03
N PHE A 450 -8.07 -9.45 0.60
CA PHE A 450 -9.29 -9.76 -0.15
C PHE A 450 -9.61 -8.66 -1.19
N LEU A 451 -9.71 -7.40 -0.74
CA LEU A 451 -10.07 -6.27 -1.60
C LEU A 451 -9.03 -6.01 -2.70
N LYS A 452 -7.74 -6.22 -2.42
CA LYS A 452 -6.64 -6.05 -3.38
C LYS A 452 -6.45 -7.25 -4.33
N GLY A 453 -7.33 -8.25 -4.29
CA GLY A 453 -7.25 -9.39 -5.19
C GLY A 453 -6.04 -10.31 -4.97
N ARG A 454 -5.30 -10.16 -3.87
CA ARG A 454 -4.10 -10.96 -3.53
C ARG A 454 -4.42 -12.40 -3.12
N SER A 455 -5.64 -12.86 -3.37
CA SER A 455 -6.16 -14.18 -3.03
C SER A 455 -6.21 -15.06 -4.28
N GLU A 456 -5.12 -15.76 -4.59
CA GLU A 456 -5.23 -16.95 -5.41
C GLU A 456 -5.69 -18.11 -4.51
N GLN A 457 -6.90 -18.62 -4.79
CA GLN A 457 -7.49 -19.86 -4.26
C GLN A 457 -8.02 -19.81 -2.82
N VAL A 458 -9.37 -19.77 -2.72
CA VAL A 458 -10.12 -20.54 -1.70
C VAL A 458 -10.17 -21.99 -2.19
#